data_AF-A0A7W6A543-F1
#
_entry.id   AF-A0A7W6A543-F1
#
_cell.length_a   1.000
_cell.length_b   1.000
_cell.length_c   1.000
_cell.angle_alpha   90.00
_cell.angle_beta   90.00
_cell.angle_gamma   90.00
#
_symmetry.space_group_name_H-M   'P 1'
#
loop_
_entity.id
_entity.type
_entity.pdbx_description
1 polymer ?
#
loop_
_entity_poly.entity_id
_entity_poly.type
_entity_poly.pdbx_seq_one_letter_code
_entity_poly.pdbx_strand_id
1 'polypeptide(L)'
;MADYVLTLPLTDEALERLKTAARAASMEPEAYAVAILDKALASGRDDAAGDFEVREKDAAFVVDNPEPWPPTTPYDTTEAKRRLAEYDRTGKFIEFEDWAADFEAEIEAMLKAKA
;
A
#
# COMPACT_ATOMS: atom_id res chain seq x y z
N MET A 1 -18.00 -14.02 -26.99
CA MET A 1 -17.19 -13.47 -25.88
C MET A 1 -16.67 -12.15 -26.40
N ALA A 2 -16.94 -11.04 -25.71
CA ALA A 2 -16.52 -9.73 -26.23
C ALA A 2 -15.01 -9.59 -26.02
N ASP A 3 -14.26 -9.45 -27.11
CA ASP A 3 -12.83 -9.16 -27.09
C ASP A 3 -12.65 -7.68 -26.73
N TYR A 4 -12.58 -7.39 -25.43
CA TYR A 4 -12.26 -6.05 -24.95
C TYR A 4 -10.75 -5.83 -25.07
N VAL A 5 -10.35 -4.90 -25.93
CA VAL A 5 -8.94 -4.51 -26.07
C VAL A 5 -8.63 -3.43 -25.04
N LEU A 6 -7.66 -3.69 -24.17
CA LEU A 6 -7.13 -2.74 -23.20
C LEU A 6 -5.83 -2.13 -23.73
N THR A 7 -5.80 -0.81 -23.88
CA THR A 7 -4.58 -0.08 -24.24
C THR A 7 -3.94 0.52 -22.99
N LEU A 8 -2.70 0.13 -22.71
CA LEU A 8 -1.93 0.64 -21.58
C LEU A 8 -0.84 1.61 -22.08
N PRO A 9 -0.91 2.91 -21.75
CA PRO A 9 0.19 3.81 -22.05
C PRO A 9 1.37 3.50 -21.13
N LEU A 10 2.48 3.03 -21.71
CA LEU A 10 3.72 2.77 -21.00
C LEU A 10 4.78 3.79 -21.41
N THR A 11 5.62 4.19 -20.47
CA THR A 11 6.88 4.87 -20.81
C THR A 11 7.81 3.89 -21.50
N ASP A 12 8.76 4.39 -22.31
CA ASP A 12 9.74 3.55 -23.00
C ASP A 12 10.52 2.66 -22.03
N GLU A 13 10.87 3.20 -20.86
CA GLU A 13 11.56 2.44 -19.81
C GLU A 13 10.70 1.30 -19.27
N ALA A 14 9.41 1.55 -18.99
CA ALA A 14 8.50 0.52 -18.51
C ALA A 14 8.28 -0.57 -19.57
N LEU A 15 8.21 -0.18 -20.85
CA LEU A 15 8.08 -1.12 -21.96
C LEU A 15 9.31 -2.03 -22.09
N GLU A 16 10.52 -1.51 -21.94
CA GLU A 16 11.75 -2.31 -22.01
C GLU A 16 11.90 -3.28 -20.83
N ARG A 17 11.50 -2.85 -19.63
CA ARG A 17 11.43 -3.74 -18.46
C ARG A 17 10.45 -4.89 -18.69
N LEU A 18 9.28 -4.59 -19.25
CA LEU A 18 8.26 -5.59 -19.56
C LEU A 18 8.74 -6.60 -20.61
N LYS A 19 9.37 -6.15 -21.70
CA LYS A 19 9.97 -7.03 -22.71
C LYS A 19 11.06 -7.92 -22.13
N THR A 20 11.90 -7.37 -21.26
CA THR A 20 12.97 -8.13 -20.59
C THR A 20 12.40 -9.23 -19.71
N ALA A 21 11.38 -8.91 -18.91
CA ALA A 21 10.69 -9.87 -18.04
C ALA A 21 9.96 -10.96 -18.85
N ALA A 22 9.28 -10.58 -19.93
CA ALA A 22 8.62 -11.53 -20.84
C ALA A 22 9.63 -12.49 -21.48
N ARG A 23 10.78 -11.98 -21.94
CA ARG A 23 11.85 -12.79 -22.51
C ARG A 23 12.45 -13.76 -21.48
N ALA A 24 12.65 -13.31 -20.25
CA ALA A 24 13.10 -14.18 -19.15
C ALA A 24 12.10 -15.30 -18.85
N ALA A 25 10.79 -15.03 -19.01
CA ALA A 25 9.72 -16.00 -18.90
C ALA A 25 9.48 -16.83 -20.18
N SER A 26 10.23 -16.58 -21.26
CA SER A 26 10.01 -17.18 -22.59
C SER A 26 8.59 -16.97 -23.12
N MET A 27 8.01 -15.80 -22.85
CA MET A 27 6.67 -15.39 -23.28
C MET A 27 6.74 -14.17 -24.18
N GLU A 28 5.70 -13.99 -25.01
CA GLU A 28 5.47 -12.71 -25.68
C GLU A 28 5.11 -11.62 -24.66
N PRO A 29 5.51 -10.35 -24.89
CA PRO A 29 5.25 -9.23 -23.97
C PRO A 29 3.78 -9.10 -23.55
N GLU A 30 2.85 -9.23 -24.49
CA GLU A 30 1.41 -9.11 -24.22
C GLU A 30 0.89 -10.28 -23.39
N ALA A 31 1.31 -11.50 -23.71
CA ALA A 31 0.93 -12.69 -22.95
C ALA A 31 1.47 -12.63 -21.51
N TYR A 32 2.69 -12.11 -21.33
CA TYR A 32 3.26 -11.87 -20.02
C TYR A 32 2.47 -10.81 -19.25
N ALA A 33 2.11 -9.69 -19.88
CA ALA A 33 1.32 -8.62 -19.27
C ALA A 33 -0.05 -9.13 -18.80
N VAL A 34 -0.76 -9.90 -19.63
CA VAL A 34 -2.05 -10.50 -19.29
C VAL A 34 -1.89 -11.46 -18.09
N ALA A 35 -0.89 -12.34 -18.10
CA ALA A 35 -0.67 -13.28 -17.00
C ALA A 35 -0.39 -12.58 -15.65
N ILE A 36 0.32 -11.45 -15.66
CA ILE A 36 0.55 -10.65 -14.46
C ILE A 36 -0.73 -9.94 -13.99
N LEU A 37 -1.52 -9.38 -14.91
CA LEU A 37 -2.80 -8.76 -14.60
C LEU A 37 -3.79 -9.78 -14.03
N ASP A 38 -3.90 -10.95 -14.64
CA ASP A 38 -4.74 -12.05 -14.16
C ASP A 38 -4.31 -12.51 -12.77
N LYS A 39 -3.00 -12.63 -12.53
CA LYS A 39 -2.47 -12.97 -11.21
C LYS A 39 -2.81 -11.91 -10.18
N ALA A 40 -2.67 -10.62 -10.51
CA ALA A 40 -2.99 -9.51 -9.62
C ALA A 40 -4.48 -9.47 -9.26
N LEU A 41 -5.35 -9.70 -10.25
CA LEU A 41 -6.81 -9.75 -10.08
C LEU A 41 -7.25 -11.00 -9.29
N ALA A 42 -6.59 -12.14 -9.50
CA ALA A 42 -6.87 -13.36 -8.76
C ALA A 42 -6.42 -13.24 -7.29
N SER A 43 -5.27 -12.62 -7.03
CA SER A 43 -4.79 -12.40 -5.66
C SER A 43 -5.65 -11.41 -4.87
N GLY A 44 -6.35 -10.48 -5.52
CA GLY A 44 -7.22 -9.52 -4.84
C GLY A 44 -8.62 -10.05 -4.48
N ARG A 45 -8.92 -11.33 -4.77
CA ARG A 45 -10.28 -11.90 -4.61
C ARG A 45 -10.47 -12.73 -3.35
N ASP A 46 -9.38 -13.27 -2.79
CA ASP A 46 -9.40 -14.10 -1.58
C ASP A 46 -9.00 -13.30 -0.32
N ASP A 47 -8.60 -12.04 -0.50
CA ASP A 47 -8.30 -11.12 0.57
C ASP A 47 -9.61 -10.43 0.99
N ALA A 48 -10.27 -10.96 2.03
CA ALA A 48 -11.49 -10.37 2.61
C ALA A 48 -11.26 -9.00 3.27
N ALA A 49 -10.06 -8.43 3.12
CA ALA A 49 -9.77 -7.04 3.42
C ALA A 49 -9.59 -6.33 2.07
N GLY A 50 -10.39 -5.28 1.84
CA GLY A 50 -10.14 -4.30 0.77
C GLY A 50 -8.88 -3.47 1.02
N ASP A 51 -7.80 -4.12 1.43
CA ASP A 51 -6.50 -3.54 1.68
C ASP A 51 -5.75 -3.51 0.37
N PHE A 52 -5.90 -2.38 -0.33
CA PHE A 52 -4.90 -1.95 -1.29
C PHE A 52 -3.65 -1.53 -0.50
N GLU A 53 -2.97 -2.48 0.12
CA GLU A 53 -1.70 -2.24 0.79
C GLU A 53 -0.66 -1.92 -0.29
N VAL A 54 -0.27 -0.65 -0.36
CA VAL A 54 1.05 -0.26 -0.90
C VAL A 54 2.06 -0.99 -0.01
N ARG A 55 2.63 -2.08 -0.50
CA ARG A 55 3.58 -2.87 0.28
C ARG A 55 4.91 -2.15 0.22
N GLU A 56 5.65 -2.16 1.31
CA GLU A 56 6.98 -1.55 1.47
C GLU A 56 8.03 -1.88 0.40
N LYS A 57 7.80 -2.94 -0.36
CA LYS A 57 8.59 -3.35 -1.52
C LYS A 57 8.33 -2.48 -2.77
N ASP A 58 7.38 -1.55 -2.72
CA ASP A 58 7.08 -0.58 -3.78
C ASP A 58 8.01 0.65 -3.75
N ALA A 59 9.02 0.65 -2.86
CA ALA A 59 10.40 1.17 -2.97
C ALA A 59 10.70 2.46 -3.75
N ALA A 60 9.75 3.35 -3.99
CA ALA A 60 10.01 4.62 -4.67
C ALA A 60 10.16 5.83 -3.72
N PHE A 61 9.93 5.68 -2.40
CA PHE A 61 9.83 6.83 -1.49
C PHE A 61 10.57 6.76 -0.14
N VAL A 62 11.33 5.71 0.17
CA VAL A 62 12.17 5.70 1.39
C VAL A 62 13.60 6.09 1.04
N VAL A 63 13.81 7.40 0.94
CA VAL A 63 15.13 8.02 0.92
C VAL A 63 15.52 8.28 2.38
N ASP A 64 16.65 7.71 2.81
CA ASP A 64 17.40 8.01 4.05
C ASP A 64 16.87 7.51 5.42
N ASN A 65 16.41 6.26 5.54
CA ASN A 65 16.36 5.60 6.86
C ASN A 65 17.48 4.53 6.98
N PRO A 66 18.50 4.71 7.83
CA PRO A 66 19.62 3.76 7.99
C PRO A 66 19.26 2.49 8.79
N GLU A 67 18.05 2.40 9.36
CA GLU A 67 17.63 1.23 10.11
C GLU A 67 17.06 0.14 9.19
N PRO A 68 17.52 -1.13 9.30
CA PRO A 68 17.04 -2.21 8.47
C PRO A 68 15.57 -2.49 8.78
N TRP A 69 14.74 -2.44 7.76
CA TRP A 69 13.37 -2.92 7.81
C TRP A 69 13.31 -4.43 7.59
N PRO A 70 12.49 -5.21 8.34
CA PRO A 70 11.58 -4.79 9.41
C PRO A 70 12.27 -4.52 10.75
N PRO A 71 11.67 -3.69 11.63
CA PRO A 71 12.19 -3.50 12.98
C PRO A 71 12.36 -4.84 13.69
N THR A 72 13.50 -5.01 14.36
CA THR A 72 13.82 -6.23 15.11
C THR A 72 12.90 -6.44 16.32
N THR A 73 12.15 -5.41 16.72
CA THR A 73 11.11 -5.47 17.75
C THR A 73 9.75 -5.53 17.06
N PRO A 74 8.95 -6.60 17.29
CA PRO A 74 7.59 -6.65 16.80
C PRO A 74 6.78 -5.45 17.31
N TYR A 75 6.02 -4.79 16.43
CA TYR A 75 5.10 -3.72 16.84
C TYR A 75 4.07 -4.24 17.85
N ASP A 76 3.91 -3.54 18.97
CA ASP A 76 2.82 -3.80 19.89
C ASP A 76 1.50 -3.32 19.26
N THR A 77 0.74 -4.26 18.73
CA THR A 77 -0.55 -4.01 18.07
C THR A 77 -1.75 -4.16 19.01
N THR A 78 -1.52 -4.32 20.31
CA THR A 78 -2.58 -4.59 21.30
C THR A 78 -3.62 -3.48 21.33
N GLU A 79 -3.17 -2.22 21.38
CA GLU A 79 -4.06 -1.06 21.43
C GLU A 79 -4.78 -0.82 20.10
N ALA A 80 -4.10 -1.04 18.98
CA ALA A 80 -4.71 -0.95 17.66
C ALA A 80 -5.86 -1.97 17.51
N LYS A 81 -5.64 -3.22 17.92
CA LYS A 81 -6.68 -4.26 17.93
C LYS A 81 -7.84 -3.93 18.88
N ARG A 82 -7.55 -3.34 20.04
CA ARG A 82 -8.59 -2.90 20.98
C ARG A 82 -9.48 -1.82 20.37
N ARG A 83 -8.90 -0.80 19.73
CA ARG A 83 -9.65 0.28 19.08
C ARG A 83 -10.43 -0.21 17.86
N LEU A 84 -9.89 -1.14 17.08
CA LEU A 84 -10.61 -1.76 15.97
C LEU A 84 -11.85 -2.53 16.45
N ALA A 85 -11.71 -3.35 17.50
CA ALA A 85 -12.84 -4.05 18.08
C ALA A 85 -13.90 -3.11 18.71
N GLU A 86 -13.46 -1.96 19.25
CA GLU A 86 -14.37 -0.93 19.75
C GLU A 86 -15.12 -0.23 18.60
N TYR A 87 -14.43 0.05 17.50
CA TYR A 87 -15.03 0.56 16.27
C TYR A 87 -16.06 -0.44 15.71
N ASP A 88 -15.70 -1.71 15.53
CA ASP A 88 -16.60 -2.75 15.01
C ASP A 88 -17.87 -2.89 15.85
N ARG A 89 -17.76 -2.69 17.17
CA ARG A 89 -18.89 -2.78 18.10
C ARG A 89 -19.78 -1.53 18.11
N THR A 90 -19.22 -0.34 17.88
CA THR A 90 -19.92 0.93 18.16
C THR A 90 -20.13 1.82 16.93
N GLY A 91 -19.43 1.56 15.84
CA GLY A 91 -19.39 2.42 14.66
C GLY A 91 -18.84 3.82 14.92
N LYS A 92 -18.20 4.05 16.08
CA LYS A 92 -17.68 5.36 16.45
C LYS A 92 -16.40 5.64 15.68
N PHE A 93 -16.47 6.55 14.71
CA PHE A 93 -15.31 7.17 14.10
C PHE A 93 -15.12 8.58 14.67
N ILE A 94 -13.89 9.08 14.55
CA ILE A 94 -13.57 10.50 14.66
C ILE A 94 -13.34 10.99 13.23
N GLU A 95 -13.86 12.15 12.87
CA GLU A 95 -13.55 12.77 11.58
C GLU A 95 -12.08 13.18 11.57
N PHE A 96 -11.45 13.12 10.40
CA PHE A 96 -10.01 13.39 10.28
C PHE A 96 -9.68 14.80 10.75
N GLU A 97 -10.53 15.78 10.42
CA GLU A 97 -10.38 17.17 10.78
C GLU A 97 -10.43 17.40 12.29
N ASP A 98 -11.30 16.67 13.00
CA ASP A 98 -11.40 16.73 14.46
C ASP A 98 -10.15 16.11 15.11
N TRP A 99 -9.67 14.98 14.58
CA TRP A 99 -8.43 14.35 15.05
C TRP A 99 -7.20 15.23 14.79
N ALA A 100 -7.11 15.86 13.62
CA ALA A 100 -5.99 16.71 13.23
C ALA A 100 -5.91 17.96 14.12
N ALA A 101 -7.05 18.56 14.46
CA ALA A 101 -7.11 19.70 15.36
C ALA A 101 -6.64 19.36 16.78
N ASP A 102 -7.06 18.22 17.33
CA ASP A 102 -6.61 17.74 18.64
C ASP A 102 -5.10 17.45 18.65
N PHE A 103 -4.60 16.86 17.57
CA PHE A 103 -3.18 16.55 17.40
C PHE A 103 -2.32 17.83 17.28
N GLU A 104 -2.76 18.82 16.51
CA GLU A 104 -2.08 20.11 16.39
C GLU A 104 -2.03 20.83 17.74
N ALA A 105 -3.13 20.81 18.50
CA ALA A 105 -3.18 21.37 19.84
C ALA A 105 -2.22 20.66 20.82
N GLU A 106 -2.10 19.33 20.73
CA GLU A 106 -1.15 18.55 21.52
C GLU A 106 0.30 18.91 21.18
N ILE A 107 0.65 19.02 19.89
CA ILE A 107 1.97 19.46 19.45
C ILE A 107 2.28 20.88 19.94
N GLU A 108 1.34 21.83 19.82
CA GLU A 108 1.54 23.18 20.33
C GLU A 108 1.80 23.20 21.85
N ALA A 109 1.06 22.39 22.60
CA ALA A 109 1.23 22.29 24.05
C ALA A 109 2.61 21.72 24.40
N MET A 110 3.06 20.67 23.70
CA MET A 110 4.38 20.09 23.87
C MET A 110 5.51 21.07 23.50
N LEU A 111 5.34 21.85 22.43
CA LEU A 111 6.31 22.87 22.03
C LEU A 111 6.39 24.01 23.05
N LYS A 112 5.25 24.48 23.57
CA LYS A 112 5.19 25.51 24.63
C LYS A 112 5.80 25.02 25.95
N ALA A 113 5.65 23.75 26.30
CA ALA A 113 6.24 23.17 27.50
C ALA A 113 7.76 22.98 27.42
N LYS A 114 8.34 23.06 26.21
CA LYS A 114 9.77 22.88 25.96
C LYS A 114 10.54 24.20 25.78
N ALA A 115 9.83 25.33 25.69
CA ALA A 115 10.39 26.69 25.66
C ALA A 115 10.56 27.26 27.08
#